data_AF-L0A9T4-F1
#
_entry.id   AF-L0A9T4-F1
#
_cell.length_a   1.000
_cell.length_b   1.000
_cell.length_c   1.000
_cell.angle_alpha   90.00
_cell.angle_beta   90.00
_cell.angle_gamma   90.00
#
_symmetry.space_group_name_H-M   'P 1'
#
loop_
_entity.id
_entity.type
_entity.pdbx_description
1 polymer ?
#
loop_
_entity_poly.entity_id
_entity_poly.type
_entity_poly.pdbx_seq_one_letter_code
_entity_poly.pdbx_strand_id
1 'polypeptide(L)'
;MRCLSDNYSDYNDDELEELKQRRLLELRKKLEEEQRRKKLEEEQEAQKLAVLRAIMEPEALDRLSNLKLVKPELANIAEETIIRLVQMGRLSTPVTDDIVKNILIELDNRSRKEYEFKFKWK
;
A
#
# COMPACT_ATOMS: atom_id res chain seq x y z
N MET A 1 19.95 29.35 -50.48
CA MET A 1 19.50 29.39 -49.07
C MET A 1 17.98 29.38 -49.06
N ARG A 2 17.33 28.27 -48.67
CA ARG A 2 15.86 28.19 -48.57
C ARG A 2 15.41 28.91 -47.31
N CYS A 3 14.49 29.84 -47.48
CA CYS A 3 13.81 30.59 -46.43
C CYS A 3 13.19 29.63 -45.40
N LEU A 4 13.66 29.71 -44.16
CA LEU A 4 13.07 29.08 -42.97
C LEU A 4 12.47 30.20 -42.11
N SER A 5 11.53 30.97 -42.64
CA SER A 5 10.94 32.10 -41.88
C SER A 5 9.46 32.36 -42.10
N ASP A 6 8.72 31.41 -42.67
CA ASP A 6 7.28 31.58 -42.86
C ASP A 6 6.51 30.41 -42.26
N ASN A 7 6.48 30.33 -40.92
CA ASN A 7 5.37 29.70 -40.16
C ASN A 7 5.49 29.98 -38.65
N TYR A 8 5.49 31.24 -38.24
CA TYR A 8 5.45 31.63 -36.82
C TYR A 8 4.57 32.88 -36.62
N SER A 9 3.45 32.96 -37.34
CA SER A 9 2.53 34.09 -37.21
C SER A 9 1.11 33.65 -37.57
N ASP A 10 0.49 32.83 -36.72
CA ASP A 10 -0.97 32.76 -36.52
C ASP A 10 -1.28 31.77 -35.39
N TYR A 11 -0.91 32.11 -34.16
CA TYR A 11 -1.68 31.67 -33.00
C TYR A 11 -2.13 32.98 -32.37
N ASN A 12 -3.43 33.29 -32.44
CA ASN A 12 -3.94 34.49 -31.78
C ASN A 12 -3.56 34.40 -30.29
N ASP A 13 -3.13 35.50 -29.67
CA ASP A 13 -2.78 35.52 -28.23
C ASP A 13 -3.92 34.92 -27.39
N ASP A 14 -5.17 35.12 -27.81
CA ASP A 14 -6.36 34.48 -27.25
C ASP A 14 -6.35 32.93 -27.33
N GLU A 15 -5.99 32.34 -28.48
CA GLU A 15 -5.90 30.88 -28.65
C GLU A 15 -4.79 30.28 -27.77
N LEU A 16 -3.70 31.02 -27.56
CA LEU A 16 -2.60 30.62 -26.67
C LEU A 16 -3.03 30.66 -25.20
N GLU A 17 -3.80 31.67 -24.81
CA GLU A 17 -4.38 31.78 -23.47
C GLU A 17 -5.40 30.67 -23.19
N GLU A 18 -6.29 30.38 -24.15
CA GLU A 18 -7.26 29.29 -24.05
C GLU A 18 -6.57 27.93 -23.87
N LEU A 19 -5.49 27.68 -24.62
CA LEU A 19 -4.70 26.45 -24.49
C LEU A 19 -4.06 26.33 -23.11
N LYS A 20 -3.55 27.44 -22.56
CA LYS A 20 -2.97 27.50 -21.21
C LYS A 20 -4.03 27.27 -20.13
N GLN A 21 -5.20 27.89 -20.25
CA GLN A 21 -6.32 27.69 -19.32
C GLN A 21 -6.80 26.23 -19.34
N ARG A 22 -6.92 25.63 -20.53
CA ARG A 22 -7.30 24.22 -20.68
C ARG A 22 -6.30 23.28 -20.00
N ARG A 23 -5.01 23.48 -20.25
CA ARG A 23 -3.92 22.74 -19.57
C ARG A 23 -3.98 22.88 -18.06
N LEU A 24 -4.23 24.09 -17.54
CA LEU A 24 -4.32 24.36 -16.11
C LEU A 24 -5.52 23.65 -15.48
N LEU A 25 -6.69 23.67 -16.14
CA LEU A 25 -7.88 22.97 -15.69
C LEU A 25 -7.68 21.45 -15.68
N GLU A 26 -7.05 20.89 -16.72
CA GLU A 26 -6.73 19.47 -16.78
C GLU A 26 -5.74 19.05 -15.67
N LEU A 27 -4.69 19.85 -15.43
CA LEU A 27 -3.75 19.61 -14.34
C LEU A 27 -4.44 19.64 -12.98
N ARG A 28 -5.27 20.66 -12.74
CA ARG A 28 -6.04 20.78 -11.50
C ARG A 28 -6.98 19.58 -11.30
N LYS A 29 -7.68 19.17 -12.35
CA LYS A 29 -8.57 17.98 -12.31
C LYS A 29 -7.80 16.70 -11.99
N LYS A 30 -6.62 16.51 -12.58
CA LYS A 30 -5.74 15.37 -12.26
C LYS A 30 -5.27 15.38 -10.80
N LEU A 31 -4.89 16.54 -10.28
CA LEU A 31 -4.50 16.69 -8.88
C LEU A 31 -5.67 16.39 -7.93
N GLU A 32 -6.87 16.90 -8.22
CA GLU A 32 -8.07 16.61 -7.41
C GLU A 32 -8.43 15.12 -7.42
N GLU A 33 -8.32 14.46 -8.58
CA GLU A 33 -8.57 13.01 -8.70
C GLU A 33 -7.53 12.19 -7.93
N GLU A 34 -6.25 12.54 -8.04
CA GLU A 34 -5.17 11.88 -7.29
C GLU A 34 -5.32 12.09 -5.78
N GLN A 35 -5.64 13.31 -5.34
CA GLN A 35 -5.91 13.57 -3.93
C GLN A 35 -7.10 12.78 -3.42
N ARG A 36 -8.17 12.65 -4.21
CA ARG A 36 -9.35 11.86 -3.84
C ARG A 36 -9.01 10.38 -3.73
N ARG A 37 -8.22 9.85 -4.67
CA ARG A 37 -7.75 8.46 -4.64
C ARG A 37 -6.90 8.21 -3.39
N LYS A 38 -5.92 9.08 -3.13
CA LYS A 38 -5.05 8.97 -1.96
C LYS A 38 -5.83 9.02 -0.65
N LYS A 39 -6.79 9.95 -0.51
CA LYS A 39 -7.66 10.02 0.67
C LYS A 39 -8.42 8.71 0.90
N LEU A 40 -8.99 8.14 -0.16
CA LEU A 40 -9.71 6.87 -0.04
C LEU A 40 -8.80 5.73 0.40
N GLU A 41 -7.58 5.65 -0.13
CA GLU A 41 -6.57 4.66 0.27
C GLU A 41 -6.18 4.86 1.75
N GLU A 42 -5.92 6.10 2.16
CA GLU A 42 -5.59 6.46 3.54
C GLU A 42 -6.73 6.11 4.52
N GLU A 43 -7.99 6.36 4.13
CA GLU A 43 -9.17 6.00 4.92
C GLU A 43 -9.29 4.48 5.10
N GLN A 44 -9.04 3.71 4.04
CA GLN A 44 -9.07 2.25 4.10
C GLN A 44 -7.94 1.68 4.97
N GLU A 45 -6.73 2.23 4.86
CA GLU A 45 -5.61 1.85 5.73
C GLU A 45 -5.87 2.23 7.18
N ALA A 46 -6.40 3.42 7.44
CA ALA A 46 -6.74 3.87 8.78
C ALA A 46 -7.78 2.96 9.45
N GLN A 47 -8.80 2.51 8.71
CA GLN A 47 -9.79 1.56 9.22
C GLN A 47 -9.14 0.21 9.59
N LYS A 48 -8.27 -0.33 8.72
CA LYS A 48 -7.53 -1.57 9.01
C LYS A 48 -6.67 -1.43 10.26
N LEU A 49 -5.91 -0.33 10.35
CA LEU A 49 -5.06 -0.03 11.51
C LEU A 49 -5.87 0.16 12.78
N ALA A 50 -7.06 0.76 12.72
CA ALA A 50 -7.94 0.90 13.87
C ALA A 50 -8.42 -0.46 14.41
N VAL A 51 -8.77 -1.40 13.52
CA VAL A 51 -9.12 -2.77 13.91
C VAL A 51 -7.91 -3.47 14.53
N LEU A 52 -6.74 -3.37 13.91
CA LEU A 52 -5.51 -3.96 14.44
C LEU A 52 -5.16 -3.39 15.83
N ARG A 53 -5.29 -2.08 16.04
CA ARG A 53 -5.12 -1.42 17.34
C ARG A 53 -6.12 -1.84 18.40
N ALA A 54 -7.34 -2.18 18.01
CA ALA A 54 -8.35 -2.66 18.94
C ALA A 54 -8.09 -4.10 19.40
N ILE A 55 -7.44 -4.92 18.56
CA ILE A 55 -7.20 -6.34 18.84
C ILE A 55 -5.78 -6.63 19.31
N MET A 56 -4.80 -5.75 19.08
CA MET A 56 -3.37 -5.95 19.39
C MET A 56 -2.85 -4.93 20.40
N GLU A 57 -1.82 -5.32 21.17
CA GLU A 57 -1.05 -4.39 21.99
C GLU A 57 -0.15 -3.48 21.14
N PRO A 58 0.22 -2.28 21.64
CA PRO A 58 1.08 -1.34 20.91
C PRO A 58 2.46 -1.94 20.56
N GLU A 59 3.02 -2.80 21.43
CA GLU A 59 4.30 -3.48 21.16
C GLU A 59 4.19 -4.48 20.00
N ALA A 60 3.07 -5.21 19.92
CA ALA A 60 2.81 -6.18 18.86
C ALA A 60 2.66 -5.49 17.49
N LEU A 61 2.04 -4.31 17.46
CA LEU A 61 1.94 -3.46 16.27
C LEU A 61 3.29 -2.93 15.80
N ASP A 62 4.16 -2.54 16.74
CA ASP A 62 5.50 -2.04 16.42
C ASP A 62 6.35 -3.16 15.79
N ARG A 63 6.31 -4.38 16.36
CA ARG A 63 6.99 -5.53 15.77
C ARG A 63 6.49 -5.83 14.37
N LEU A 64 5.17 -5.83 14.17
CA LEU A 64 4.58 -6.07 12.86
C LEU A 64 4.99 -5.00 11.84
N SER A 65 5.01 -3.73 12.26
CA SER A 65 5.46 -2.60 11.43
C SER A 65 6.94 -2.71 11.06
N ASN A 66 7.81 -3.05 12.02
CA ASN A 66 9.22 -3.31 11.78
C ASN A 66 9.41 -4.50 10.82
N LEU A 67 8.63 -5.57 10.99
CA LEU A 67 8.71 -6.71 10.09
C LEU A 67 8.23 -6.37 8.68
N LYS A 68 7.19 -5.54 8.53
CA LYS A 68 6.70 -5.10 7.22
C LYS A 68 7.78 -4.40 6.39
N LEU A 69 8.73 -3.72 7.05
CA LEU A 69 9.89 -3.11 6.40
C LEU A 69 10.90 -4.15 5.88
N VAL A 70 11.06 -5.27 6.58
CA VAL A 70 12.04 -6.32 6.24
C VAL A 70 11.45 -7.35 5.27
N LYS A 71 10.23 -7.82 5.55
CA LYS A 71 9.50 -8.85 4.81
C LYS A 71 7.99 -8.54 4.80
N PRO A 72 7.52 -7.70 3.86
CA PRO A 72 6.11 -7.30 3.81
C PRO A 72 5.16 -8.47 3.54
N GLU A 73 5.59 -9.49 2.80
CA GLU A 73 4.74 -10.66 2.51
C GLU A 73 4.39 -11.46 3.77
N LEU A 74 5.36 -11.71 4.65
CA LEU A 74 5.10 -12.41 5.91
C LEU A 74 4.22 -11.57 6.85
N ALA A 75 4.43 -10.25 6.87
CA ALA A 75 3.62 -9.34 7.69
C ALA A 75 2.15 -9.38 7.24
N ASN A 76 1.88 -9.29 5.93
CA ASN A 76 0.52 -9.35 5.40
C ASN A 76 -0.18 -10.68 5.77
N ILE A 77 0.51 -11.81 5.61
CA ILE A 77 -0.06 -13.13 5.95
C ILE A 77 -0.34 -13.24 7.45
N ALA A 78 0.56 -12.69 8.29
CA ALA A 78 0.38 -12.67 9.73
C ALA A 78 -0.83 -11.80 10.14
N GLU A 79 -0.96 -10.60 9.56
CA GLU A 79 -2.11 -9.70 9.77
C GLU A 79 -3.43 -10.40 9.46
N GLU A 80 -3.56 -11.00 8.27
CA GLU A 80 -4.76 -11.72 7.87
C GLU A 80 -5.07 -12.90 8.79
N THR A 81 -4.04 -13.64 9.20
CA THR A 81 -4.18 -14.78 10.12
C THR A 81 -4.68 -14.32 11.49
N ILE A 82 -4.11 -13.25 12.04
CA ILE A 82 -4.49 -12.70 13.35
C ILE A 82 -5.93 -12.18 13.30
N ILE A 83 -6.30 -11.40 12.28
CA ILE A 83 -7.67 -10.90 12.11
C ILE A 83 -8.65 -12.07 12.05
N ARG A 84 -8.34 -13.10 11.26
CA ARG A 84 -9.18 -14.29 11.13
C ARG A 84 -9.35 -15.04 12.46
N LEU A 85 -8.26 -15.23 13.20
CA LEU A 85 -8.28 -15.95 14.48
C LEU A 85 -9.06 -15.18 15.56
N VAL A 86 -8.97 -13.84 15.57
CA VAL A 86 -9.74 -12.98 16.46
C VAL A 86 -11.22 -12.99 16.08
N GLN A 87 -11.56 -12.90 14.79
CA GLN A 87 -12.95 -13.03 14.31
C GLN A 87 -13.57 -14.38 14.67
N MET A 88 -12.77 -15.45 14.68
CA MET A 88 -13.19 -16.78 15.12
C MET A 88 -13.30 -16.92 16.65
N GLY A 89 -12.90 -15.90 17.43
CA GLY A 89 -12.88 -15.95 18.89
C GLY A 89 -11.85 -16.92 19.47
N ARG A 90 -10.86 -17.35 18.67
CA ARG A 90 -9.82 -18.32 19.08
C ARG A 90 -8.60 -17.66 19.73
N LEU A 91 -8.44 -16.35 19.55
CA LEU A 91 -7.41 -15.56 20.22
C LEU A 91 -8.04 -14.68 21.28
N SER A 92 -7.42 -14.66 22.47
CA SER A 92 -7.74 -13.68 23.50
C SER A 92 -7.29 -12.31 23.04
N THR A 93 -8.18 -11.33 23.12
CA THR A 93 -7.82 -9.93 22.95
C THR A 93 -7.50 -9.33 24.33
N PRO A 94 -6.47 -8.48 24.45
CA PRO A 94 -5.56 -8.02 23.40
C PRO A 94 -4.49 -9.07 23.03
N VAL A 95 -4.13 -9.13 21.74
CA VAL A 95 -3.07 -9.98 21.19
C VAL A 95 -1.72 -9.38 21.56
N THR A 96 -0.93 -10.13 22.31
CA THR A 96 0.40 -9.73 22.81
C THR A 96 1.51 -9.97 21.78
N ASP A 97 2.67 -9.35 22.02
CA ASP A 97 3.86 -9.50 21.16
C ASP A 97 4.29 -10.97 20.99
N ASP A 98 4.25 -11.75 22.07
CA ASP A 98 4.60 -13.17 22.05
C ASP A 98 3.72 -13.99 21.10
N ILE A 99 2.41 -13.68 21.04
CA ILE A 99 1.48 -14.38 20.15
C ILE A 99 1.82 -14.07 18.68
N VAL A 100 2.06 -12.79 18.37
CA VAL A 100 2.47 -12.38 17.01
C VAL A 100 3.77 -13.05 16.62
N LYS A 101 4.77 -13.03 17.51
CA LYS A 101 6.06 -13.68 17.30
C LYS A 101 5.92 -15.17 17.03
N ASN A 102 5.09 -15.88 17.80
CA ASN A 102 4.84 -17.30 17.59
C ASN A 102 4.19 -17.58 16.22
N ILE A 103 3.22 -16.77 15.82
CA ILE A 103 2.59 -16.88 14.49
C ILE A 103 3.62 -16.62 13.38
N LEU A 104 4.47 -15.60 13.54
CA LEU A 104 5.52 -15.28 12.58
C LEU A 104 6.55 -16.40 12.44
N ILE A 105 6.95 -17.02 13.54
CA ILE A 105 7.88 -18.17 13.52
C ILE A 105 7.23 -19.36 12.80
N GLU A 106 5.97 -19.65 13.08
CA GLU A 106 5.25 -20.74 12.40
C GLU A 106 5.11 -20.46 10.90
N LEU A 107 4.79 -19.22 10.51
CA LEU A 107 4.69 -18.81 9.11
C LEU A 107 6.03 -18.92 8.39
N ASP A 108 7.12 -18.42 8.99
CA ASP A 108 8.46 -18.51 8.41
C ASP A 108 8.96 -19.97 8.29
N ASN A 109 8.66 -20.81 9.29
CA ASN A 109 8.95 -22.25 9.25
C ASN A 109 8.17 -22.96 8.15
N ARG A 110 6.90 -22.61 7.95
CA ARG A 110 6.06 -23.17 6.89
C ARG A 110 6.58 -22.76 5.51
N SER A 111 6.96 -21.50 5.33
CA SER A 111 7.59 -21.03 4.10
C SER A 111 8.91 -21.78 3.83
N ARG A 112 9.77 -22.00 4.85
CA ARG A 112 11.02 -22.76 4.67
C ARG A 112 10.81 -24.23 4.29
N LYS A 113 9.83 -24.92 4.90
CA LYS A 113 9.53 -26.33 4.55
C LYS A 113 9.06 -26.51 3.11
N GLU A 114 8.41 -25.51 2.52
CA GLU A 114 8.01 -25.54 1.10
C GLU A 114 9.23 -25.55 0.16
N TYR A 115 10.33 -24.91 0.53
CA TYR A 115 11.57 -24.90 -0.26
C TYR A 115 12.35 -26.22 -0.20
N GLU A 116 12.28 -26.98 0.90
CA GLU A 116 12.99 -28.27 1.01
C GLU A 116 12.39 -29.37 0.13
N PHE A 117 11.12 -29.26 -0.29
CA PHE A 117 10.43 -30.32 -1.03
C PHE A 117 10.64 -30.30 -2.56
N LYS A 118 11.23 -29.24 -3.13
CA LYS A 118 11.44 -29.13 -4.59
C LYS A 118 12.78 -29.69 -5.09
N PHE A 119 13.65 -30.19 -4.21
CA PHE A 119 15.01 -30.60 -4.58
C PHE A 119 15.27 -32.11 -4.43
N LYS A 120 14.42 -32.93 -5.05
CA LYS A 120 14.78 -34.32 -5.34
C LYS A 120 14.38 -34.67 -6.77
N TRP A 121 15.21 -34.23 -7.70
CA TRP A 121 15.18 -34.73 -9.08
C TRP A 121 16.00 -36.03 -9.17
N LYS A 122 15.60 -36.85 -10.13
CA LYS A 122 15.92 -38.26 -10.36
C LYS A 122 17.34 -38.49 -10.86
#